data_AF-A0A378SJ50-F1
#
_entry.id   AF-A0A378SJ50-F1
#
_cell.length_a   1.000
_cell.length_b   1.000
_cell.length_c   1.000
_cell.angle_alpha   90.00
_cell.angle_beta   90.00
_cell.angle_gamma   90.00
#
_symmetry.space_group_name_H-M   'P 1'
#
loop_
_entity.id
_entity.type
_entity.pdbx_description
1 polymer ?
#
loop_
_entity_poly.entity_id
_entity_poly.type
_entity_poly.pdbx_seq_one_letter_code
_entity_poly.pdbx_strand_id
1 'polypeptide(L)' 'MYRAQRASREIHAGCVWINDHIPIISEMPHGGFGASGFGKDMSQYSLEEYLSIKHVMSDITGAVDKDWHRTIFTKL' A
#
# COMPACT_ATOMS: atom_id res chain seq x y z
N MET A 1 -3.47 21.17 27.33
CA MET A 1 -4.92 21.04 27.11
C MET A 1 -5.20 20.28 25.81
N TYR A 2 -4.97 18.95 25.75
CA TYR A 2 -5.24 18.13 24.55
C TYR A 2 -5.53 16.66 24.92
N ARG A 3 -6.50 16.40 25.80
CA ARG A 3 -6.78 15.04 26.33
C ARG A 3 -7.16 14.05 25.22
N ALA A 4 -8.11 14.42 24.36
CA ALA A 4 -8.57 13.56 23.27
C ALA A 4 -7.46 13.27 22.26
N GLN A 5 -6.68 14.29 21.87
CA GLN A 5 -5.57 14.10 20.93
C GLN A 5 -4.39 13.33 21.50
N ARG A 6 -4.17 13.41 22.83
CA ARG A 6 -3.20 12.54 23.49
C ARG A 6 -3.69 11.10 23.50
N ALA A 7 -4.95 10.88 23.88
CA ALA A 7 -5.55 9.55 23.88
C ALA A 7 -5.55 8.92 22.48
N SER A 8 -5.87 9.67 21.41
CA SER A 8 -5.87 9.14 20.04
C SER A 8 -4.51 8.65 19.56
N ARG A 9 -3.41 9.22 20.09
CA ARG A 9 -2.04 8.74 19.80
C ARG A 9 -1.62 7.55 20.67
N GLU A 10 -2.16 7.44 21.87
CA GLU A 10 -1.78 6.42 22.86
C GLU A 10 -2.63 5.14 22.74
N ILE A 11 -3.84 5.24 22.18
CA ILE A 11 -4.72 4.10 21.98
C ILE A 11 -4.21 3.25 20.81
N HIS A 12 -3.90 1.99 21.11
CA HIS A 12 -3.53 0.98 20.12
C HIS A 12 -4.78 0.41 19.42
N ALA A 13 -5.33 1.17 18.49
CA ALA A 13 -6.48 0.78 17.67
C ALA A 13 -6.29 1.19 16.21
N GLY A 14 -6.92 0.47 15.29
CA GLY A 14 -6.84 0.80 13.87
C GLY A 14 -7.80 1.90 13.42
N CYS A 15 -8.69 2.37 14.30
CA CYS A 15 -9.59 3.50 14.13
C CYS A 15 -9.91 4.12 15.51
N VAL A 16 -9.94 5.46 15.60
CA VAL A 16 -10.32 6.20 16.81
C VAL A 16 -11.28 7.31 16.41
N TRP A 17 -12.46 7.36 17.02
CA TRP A 17 -13.39 8.47 16.90
C TRP A 17 -13.29 9.40 18.13
N ILE A 18 -13.36 10.71 17.90
CA ILE A 18 -13.35 11.72 18.96
C ILE A 18 -14.71 12.42 18.94
N ASN A 19 -15.43 12.36 20.06
CA ASN A 19 -16.77 12.95 20.24
C ASN A 19 -17.86 12.41 19.30
N ASP A 20 -17.63 11.26 18.65
CA ASP A 20 -18.57 10.61 17.73
C ASP A 20 -18.33 9.09 17.74
N HIS A 21 -19.20 8.31 17.09
CA HIS A 21 -19.09 6.86 16.94
C HIS A 21 -19.87 6.35 15.73
N ILE A 22 -19.22 5.52 14.88
CA ILE A 22 -19.75 4.90 13.63
C ILE A 22 -19.71 5.71 12.33
N PRO A 23 -19.43 7.03 12.24
CA PRO A 23 -19.21 7.63 10.92
C PRO A 23 -18.10 6.89 10.17
N ILE A 24 -18.49 6.26 9.07
CA ILE A 24 -17.62 5.54 8.16
C ILE A 24 -17.75 6.25 6.82
N ILE A 25 -16.66 6.88 6.41
CA ILE A 25 -16.57 7.59 5.13
C ILE A 25 -15.56 6.87 4.24
N SER A 26 -15.87 6.77 2.96
CA SER A 26 -15.12 5.94 2.01
C SER A 26 -13.67 6.41 1.84
N GLU A 27 -13.36 7.64 2.17
CA GLU A 27 -12.03 8.24 2.06
C GLU A 27 -11.10 7.88 3.24
N MET A 28 -11.63 7.44 4.39
CA MET A 28 -10.83 7.12 5.57
C MET A 28 -10.62 5.60 5.72
N PRO A 29 -9.39 5.13 5.95
CA PRO A 29 -9.12 3.70 6.06
C PRO A 29 -9.70 3.13 7.36
N HIS A 30 -10.19 1.89 7.29
CA HIS A 30 -10.70 1.16 8.44
C HIS A 30 -10.11 -0.24 8.51
N GLY A 31 -9.73 -0.67 9.72
CA GLY A 31 -9.15 -1.99 9.93
C GLY A 31 -8.63 -2.15 11.34
N GLY A 32 -8.17 -3.35 11.68
CA GLY A 32 -7.76 -3.73 13.03
C GLY A 32 -6.38 -3.21 13.45
N PHE A 33 -6.03 -3.54 14.70
CA PHE A 33 -4.68 -3.45 15.26
C PHE A 33 -4.42 -4.70 16.11
N GLY A 34 -3.23 -5.30 15.99
CA GLY A 34 -2.85 -6.49 16.76
C GLY A 34 -3.72 -7.71 16.44
N ALA A 35 -4.29 -8.34 17.47
CA ALA A 35 -5.13 -9.54 17.31
C ALA A 35 -6.46 -9.29 16.57
N SER A 36 -6.84 -8.03 16.34
CA SER A 36 -8.03 -7.67 15.56
C SER A 36 -7.86 -7.85 14.05
N GLY A 37 -6.66 -8.22 13.58
CA GLY A 37 -6.35 -8.42 12.16
C GLY A 37 -5.42 -7.37 11.57
N PHE A 38 -5.06 -7.57 10.30
CA PHE A 38 -4.17 -6.72 9.50
C PHE A 38 -4.85 -6.27 8.21
N GLY A 39 -4.23 -5.32 7.50
CA GLY A 39 -4.80 -4.69 6.31
C GLY A 39 -5.75 -3.53 6.63
N LYS A 40 -6.15 -2.80 5.59
CA LYS A 40 -7.12 -1.70 5.66
C LYS A 40 -8.11 -1.83 4.51
N ASP A 41 -9.40 -1.77 4.85
CA ASP A 41 -10.46 -1.56 3.87
C ASP A 41 -10.75 -0.06 3.71
N MET A 42 -11.42 0.27 2.60
CA MET A 42 -11.74 1.62 2.16
C MET A 42 -10.50 2.50 1.92
N SER A 43 -10.76 3.78 1.63
CA SER A 43 -9.76 4.76 1.24
C SER A 43 -8.97 4.30 -0.01
N GLN A 44 -7.92 5.05 -0.33
CA GLN A 44 -6.97 4.62 -1.35
C GLN A 44 -6.10 3.47 -0.85
N TYR A 45 -5.94 3.30 0.47
CA TYR A 45 -5.15 2.24 1.07
C TYR A 45 -5.66 0.84 0.70
N SER A 46 -6.98 0.63 0.60
CA SER A 46 -7.49 -0.69 0.22
C SER A 46 -7.14 -1.09 -1.21
N LEU A 47 -6.84 -0.13 -2.10
CA LEU A 47 -6.45 -0.46 -3.47
C LEU A 47 -5.14 -1.25 -3.51
N GLU A 48 -4.23 -1.04 -2.55
CA GLU A 48 -2.99 -1.81 -2.45
C GLU A 48 -3.27 -3.30 -2.14
N GLU A 49 -4.32 -3.59 -1.39
CA GLU A 49 -4.73 -4.96 -1.03
C GLU A 49 -5.55 -5.64 -2.14
N TYR A 50 -6.30 -4.87 -2.94
CA TYR A 50 -7.17 -5.39 -3.99
C TYR A 50 -6.56 -5.37 -5.41
N LEU A 51 -5.35 -4.85 -5.58
CA LEU A 51 -4.64 -4.81 -6.87
C LEU A 51 -3.41 -5.73 -6.85
N SER A 52 -3.05 -6.24 -8.02
CA SER A 52 -1.80 -6.99 -8.22
C SER A 52 -0.75 -6.13 -8.91
N ILE A 53 0.42 -6.00 -8.29
CA ILE A 53 1.55 -5.28 -8.88
C ILE A 53 2.16 -6.12 -10.00
N LYS A 54 2.23 -5.57 -11.21
CA LYS A 54 2.91 -6.16 -12.36
C LYS A 54 3.91 -5.17 -12.96
N HIS A 55 5.19 -5.51 -12.90
CA HIS A 55 6.22 -4.74 -13.59
C HIS A 55 6.31 -5.18 -15.06
N VAL A 56 6.14 -4.21 -15.98
CA VAL A 56 6.32 -4.40 -17.42
C VAL A 56 7.33 -3.37 -17.90
N MET A 57 8.38 -3.84 -18.56
CA MET A 57 9.40 -2.99 -19.16
C MET A 57 9.48 -3.30 -20.64
N SER A 58 9.45 -2.25 -21.46
CA SER A 58 9.59 -2.33 -22.91
C SER A 58 10.70 -1.38 -23.31
N ASP A 59 11.65 -1.90 -24.08
CA ASP A 59 12.64 -1.06 -24.73
C ASP A 59 12.03 -0.41 -25.98
N ILE A 60 12.16 0.91 -26.07
CA ILE A 60 11.63 1.73 -27.17
C ILE A 60 12.67 2.10 -28.23
N THR A 61 13.92 1.65 -28.08
CA THR A 61 15.00 1.97 -29.03
C THR A 61 14.83 1.34 -30.42
N GLY A 62 13.98 0.31 -30.54
CA GLY A 62 13.81 -0.44 -31.77
C GLY A 62 15.03 -1.27 -32.17
N ALA A 63 16.05 -1.33 -31.32
CA ALA A 63 17.23 -2.16 -31.54
C ALA A 63 16.83 -3.64 -31.47
N VAL A 64 16.94 -4.33 -32.61
CA VAL A 64 16.65 -5.77 -32.72
C VAL A 64 17.66 -6.60 -31.92
N ASP A 65 18.88 -6.09 -31.80
CA ASP A 65 19.94 -6.72 -31.02
C ASP A 65 20.63 -5.70 -30.12
N LYS A 66 21.04 -6.14 -28.93
CA LYS A 66 21.86 -5.39 -28.00
C LYS A 66 23.17 -6.14 -27.83
N ASP A 67 24.26 -5.42 -27.67
CA ASP A 67 25.60 -6.01 -27.56
C ASP A 67 25.68 -7.11 -26.49
N TRP A 68 24.87 -6.99 -25.43
CA TRP A 68 24.83 -7.98 -24.35
C TRP A 68 23.95 -9.22 -24.62
N HIS A 69 23.04 -9.20 -25.61
CA HIS A 69 22.18 -10.35 -25.92
C HIS A 69 22.98 -11.61 -26.29
N ARG A 70 24.17 -11.43 -26.85
CA ARG A 70 25.03 -12.51 -27.32
C ARG A 70 26.20 -12.82 -26.39
N THR A 71 26.35 -12.13 -25.26
CA THR A 71 27.51 -12.27 -24.36
C THR A 71 27.69 -13.68 -23.81
N ILE A 72 26.61 -14.45 -23.62
CA ILE A 72 26.70 -15.86 -23.19
C ILE A 72 26.97 -16.84 -24.34
N PHE A 73 26.76 -16.42 -25.59
CA PHE A 73 26.93 -17.25 -26.80
C PHE A 73 28.22 -16.95 -27.57
N THR A 74 28.94 -15.88 -27.22
CA THR A 74 30.32 -15.66 -27.65
C THR A 74 31.24 -16.66 -26.96
N LYS A 75 31.42 -17.83 -27.58
CA LYS A 75 32.43 -18.82 -27.23
C LYS A 75 33.72 -18.48 -27.97
N LEU A 76 34.83 -18.44 -27.22
CA LEU A 76 36.22 -18.77 -27.59
C LEU A 76 36.61 -18.62 -29.06
#